data_AF-A0AB33AGF5-F1
#
_entry.id   AF-A0AB33AGF5-F1
#
_cell.length_a   1.000
_cell.length_b   1.000
_cell.length_c   1.000
_cell.angle_alpha   90.00
_cell.angle_beta   90.00
_cell.angle_gamma   90.00
#
_symmetry.space_group_name_H-M   'P 1'
#
loop_
_entity.id
_entity.type
_entity.pdbx_description
1 polymer ?
#
loop_
_entity_poly.entity_id
_entity_poly.type
_entity_poly.pdbx_seq_one_letter_code
_entity_poly.pdbx_strand_id
1 'polypeptide(L)' 'MTEIPPGYHALAYDAKGLRGKNARIVADPGVYYDLPEDQKDVVIADDEPNIYSELSVYLPGAPEEKSAIHYSCLAVKTP' A
#
# COMPACT_ATOMS: atom_id res chain seq x y z
N MET A 1 4.04 4.72 -16.95
CA MET A 1 4.90 5.06 -15.80
C MET A 1 3.98 5.37 -14.64
N THR A 2 4.19 4.74 -13.51
CA THR A 2 3.41 4.97 -12.30
C THR A 2 3.72 6.37 -11.77
N GLU A 3 2.75 7.29 -11.79
CA GLU A 3 2.94 8.65 -11.28
C GLU A 3 2.83 8.65 -9.75
N ILE A 4 3.94 8.91 -9.07
CA ILE A 4 3.99 9.03 -7.61
C ILE A 4 3.64 10.47 -7.23
N PRO A 5 2.59 10.71 -6.42
CA PRO A 5 2.20 12.06 -6.04
C PRO A 5 3.27 12.77 -5.20
N PRO A 6 3.34 14.12 -5.24
CA PRO A 6 4.21 14.89 -4.36
C PRO A 6 3.99 14.54 -2.88
N GLY A 7 5.08 14.40 -2.12
CA GLY A 7 5.03 14.01 -0.72
C GLY A 7 4.90 12.51 -0.48
N TYR A 8 4.93 11.67 -1.51
CA TYR A 8 5.01 10.21 -1.41
C TYR A 8 6.31 9.68 -2.03
N HIS A 9 6.77 8.52 -1.58
CA HIS A 9 7.90 7.81 -2.18
C HIS A 9 7.59 6.33 -2.40
N ALA A 10 8.13 5.77 -3.49
CA ALA A 10 8.03 4.34 -3.79
C ALA A 10 8.65 3.50 -2.68
N LEU A 11 8.08 2.32 -2.47
CA LEU A 11 8.62 1.34 -1.55
C LEU A 11 9.68 0.48 -2.24
N ALA A 12 10.80 0.23 -1.54
CA ALA A 12 11.69 -0.89 -1.85
C ALA A 12 11.10 -2.18 -1.25
N TYR A 13 11.44 -3.32 -1.85
CA TYR A 13 10.96 -4.63 -1.39
C TYR A 13 11.30 -4.92 0.08
N ASP A 14 12.49 -4.49 0.51
CA ASP A 14 13.05 -4.73 1.85
C ASP A 14 12.83 -3.56 2.82
N ALA A 15 12.03 -2.55 2.44
CA ALA A 15 11.77 -1.40 3.29
C ALA A 15 11.09 -1.80 4.61
N LYS A 16 11.62 -1.29 5.73
CA LYS A 16 11.16 -1.57 7.10
C LYS A 16 10.67 -0.33 7.82
N GLY A 17 9.93 -0.53 8.91
CA GLY A 17 9.33 0.54 9.70
C GLY A 17 8.20 1.24 8.95
N LEU A 18 7.47 0.49 8.12
CA LEU A 18 6.33 1.00 7.36
C LEU A 18 5.00 0.75 8.05
N ARG A 19 4.95 -0.19 9.00
CA ARG A 19 3.74 -0.49 9.77
C ARG A 19 3.14 0.77 10.42
N GLY A 20 1.86 0.99 10.18
CA GLY A 20 1.10 2.15 10.62
C GLY A 20 1.26 3.40 9.76
N LYS A 21 2.13 3.40 8.74
CA LYS A 21 2.28 4.56 7.84
C LYS A 21 1.16 4.62 6.81
N ASN A 22 0.73 5.85 6.52
CA ASN A 22 -0.14 6.15 5.40
C ASN A 22 0.59 5.90 4.09
N ALA A 23 -0.04 5.13 3.22
CA ALA A 23 0.42 4.85 1.87
C ALA A 23 -0.69 5.14 0.87
N ARG A 24 -0.30 5.18 -0.40
CA ARG A 24 -1.19 5.43 -1.53
C ARG A 24 -0.93 4.40 -2.61
N ILE A 25 -2.02 3.89 -3.17
CA ILE A 25 -2.02 3.03 -4.34
C ILE A 25 -1.74 3.92 -5.56
N VAL A 26 -0.57 3.72 -6.16
CA VAL A 26 -0.06 4.53 -7.27
C VAL A 26 -0.13 3.79 -8.61
N ALA A 27 -0.23 2.46 -8.60
CA ALA A 27 -0.47 1.62 -9.77
C ALA A 27 -1.72 0.77 -9.57
N ASP A 28 -2.27 0.23 -10.67
CA ASP A 28 -3.37 -0.72 -10.61
C ASP A 28 -2.91 -1.99 -9.85
N PRO A 29 -3.52 -2.31 -8.69
CA PRO A 29 -3.20 -3.54 -7.98
C PRO A 29 -3.77 -4.77 -8.71
N GLY A 30 -4.76 -4.59 -9.60
CA GLY A 30 -5.43 -5.66 -10.34
C GLY A 30 -6.75 -6.09 -9.71
N VAL A 31 -7.42 -7.05 -10.35
CA VAL A 31 -8.79 -7.48 -10.03
C VAL A 31 -8.94 -8.34 -8.77
N TYR A 32 -7.82 -8.79 -8.18
CA TYR A 32 -7.84 -9.69 -7.01
C TYR A 32 -7.96 -8.95 -5.68
N TYR A 33 -8.23 -7.64 -5.74
CA TYR A 33 -8.17 -6.73 -4.62
C TYR A 33 -9.56 -6.17 -4.33
N ASP A 34 -10.11 -6.51 -3.16
CA ASP A 34 -11.39 -5.98 -2.67
C ASP A 34 -11.22 -4.55 -2.14
N LEU A 35 -10.84 -3.62 -3.02
CA LEU A 35 -10.70 -2.20 -2.70
C LEU A 35 -11.69 -1.39 -3.55
N PRO A 36 -12.41 -0.43 -2.96
CA PRO A 36 -13.23 0.50 -3.74
C PRO A 36 -12.37 1.23 -4.78
N GLU A 37 -12.86 1.35 -6.03
CA GLU A 37 -12.09 1.96 -7.13
C GLU A 37 -11.62 3.40 -6.84
N ASP A 38 -12.41 4.14 -6.04
CA ASP A 38 -12.12 5.53 -5.68
C ASP A 38 -11.13 5.66 -4.53
N GLN A 39 -10.85 4.57 -3.80
CA GLN A 39 -10.10 4.62 -2.56
C GLN A 39 -8.65 4.19 -2.75
N LYS A 40 -7.78 5.19 -2.91
CA LYS A 40 -6.35 5.00 -3.13
C LYS A 40 -5.50 5.14 -1.88
N ASP A 41 -6.03 5.74 -0.82
CA ASP A 41 -5.29 5.97 0.42
C ASP A 41 -5.52 4.81 1.39
N VAL A 42 -4.43 4.19 1.82
CA VAL A 42 -4.40 3.00 2.67
C VAL A 42 -3.41 3.18 3.82
N VAL A 43 -3.43 2.28 4.79
CA VAL A 43 -2.43 2.21 5.86
C VAL A 43 -1.78 0.85 5.82
N ILE A 44 -0.45 0.81 5.96
CA ILE A 44 0.32 -0.44 5.98
C ILE A 44 0.08 -1.12 7.34
N ALA A 45 -0.55 -2.30 7.31
CA ALA A 45 -0.84 -3.11 8.49
C ALA A 45 0.36 -3.93 8.93
N ASP A 46 1.11 -4.44 7.95
CA ASP A 46 2.30 -5.26 8.11
C ASP A 46 3.28 -4.98 6.98
N ASP A 47 4.55 -4.77 7.32
CA ASP A 47 5.65 -4.43 6.41
C ASP A 47 6.59 -5.61 6.14
N GLU A 48 6.16 -6.83 6.47
CA GLU A 48 6.76 -8.07 6.01
C GLU A 48 6.06 -8.57 4.73
N PRO A 49 6.73 -8.53 3.56
CA PRO A 49 6.14 -9.00 2.32
C PRO A 49 5.90 -10.52 2.34
N ASN A 50 4.74 -10.95 1.84
CA ASN A 50 4.46 -12.38 1.63
C ASN A 50 5.26 -12.95 0.44
N ILE A 51 5.05 -14.24 0.12
CA ILE A 51 5.72 -14.91 -1.02
C ILE A 51 5.43 -14.28 -2.39
N TYR A 52 4.38 -13.45 -2.48
CA TYR A 52 3.99 -12.70 -3.68
C TYR A 52 4.51 -11.25 -3.66
N SER A 53 5.37 -10.90 -2.70
CA SER A 53 5.87 -9.53 -2.49
C SER A 53 4.77 -8.53 -2.16
N GLU A 54 3.71 -8.97 -1.49
CA GLU A 54 2.59 -8.13 -1.10
C GLU A 54 2.67 -7.73 0.38
N LEU A 55 2.30 -6.49 0.66
CA LEU A 55 2.17 -5.94 2.00
C LEU A 55 0.70 -5.97 2.43
N SER A 56 0.45 -6.30 3.69
CA SER A 56 -0.89 -6.18 4.25
C SER A 56 -1.22 -4.72 4.49
N VAL A 57 -2.35 -4.25 3.97
CA VAL A 57 -2.86 -2.89 4.14
C VAL A 57 -4.32 -2.90 4.55
N TYR A 58 -4.81 -1.80 5.09
CA TYR A 58 -6.24 -1.59 5.36
C TYR A 58 -6.67 -0.17 4.98
N LEU A 59 -7.98 0.02 4.80
CA LEU A 59 -8.57 1.33 4.60
C LEU A 59 -8.64 2.10 5.93
N PRO A 60 -8.32 3.41 5.99
CA PRO A 60 -8.30 4.17 7.24
C PRO A 60 -9.59 4.11 8.09
N GLY A 61 -10.74 3.85 7.47
CA GLY A 61 -12.04 3.69 8.13
C GLY A 61 -12.44 2.24 8.48
N ALA A 62 -11.65 1.25 8.06
CA ALA A 62 -11.94 -0.17 8.23
C ALA A 62 -10.65 -0.96 8.55
N PRO A 63 -10.04 -0.77 9.73
CA PRO A 63 -8.75 -1.40 10.07
C PRO A 63 -8.80 -2.93 10.22
N GLU A 64 -10.00 -3.49 10.43
CA GLU A 64 -10.23 -4.93 10.50
C GLU A 64 -10.23 -5.58 9.09
N GLU A 65 -10.51 -4.80 8.05
CA GLU A 65 -10.56 -5.26 6.66
C GLU A 65 -9.20 -5.06 6.00
N LYS A 66 -8.46 -6.18 5.86
CA LYS A 66 -7.11 -6.18 5.31
C LYS A 66 -7.08 -6.73 3.89
N SER A 67 -6.28 -6.09 3.04
CA SER A 67 -5.96 -6.53 1.68
C SER A 67 -4.44 -6.65 1.53
N ALA A 68 -3.96 -7.49 0.61
CA ALA A 68 -2.51 -7.77 0.46
C ALA A 68 -1.96 -7.20 -0.85
N ILE A 69 -1.51 -5.94 -0.88
CA ILE A 69 -1.11 -5.22 -2.11
C ILE A 69 0.38 -5.37 -2.40
N HIS A 70 0.71 -5.70 -3.66
CA HIS A 70 2.09 -5.75 -4.13
C HIS A 70 2.83 -4.45 -3.81
N TYR A 71 4.02 -4.56 -3.19
CA TYR A 71 4.75 -3.39 -2.66
C TYR A 71 5.00 -2.30 -3.71
N SER A 72 5.23 -2.68 -4.98
CA SER A 72 5.49 -1.74 -6.07
C SER A 72 4.29 -0.90 -6.48
N CYS A 73 3.08 -1.30 -6.08
CA CYS A 73 1.86 -0.54 -6.31
C CYS A 73 1.62 0.51 -5.23
N LEU A 74 2.44 0.52 -4.17
CA LEU A 74 2.32 1.41 -3.03
C LEU A 74 3.43 2.47 -3.02
N ALA A 75 3.06 3.68 -2.62
CA ALA A 75 3.99 4.71 -2.22
C ALA A 75 3.63 5.19 -0.82
N VAL A 76 4.60 5.37 0.07
CA VAL A 76 4.35 5.79 1.46
C VAL A 76 4.52 7.29 1.60
N LYS A 77 3.69 7.90 2.44
CA LYS A 77 3.75 9.33 2.71
C LYS A 77 5.07 9.65 3.42
N THR A 78 5.75 10.66 2.92
CA THR A 78 6.96 11.21 3.52
C THR A 78 6.56 11.91 4.83
N PRO A 79 7.34 11.76 5.93
CA PRO A 79 7.09 12.51 7.16
C PRO A 79 7.10 14.03 6.93
#